data_AF-A0A6G9GTF6-F1
#
_entry.id   AF-A0A6G9GTF6-F1
#
_cell.length_a   1.000
_cell.length_b   1.000
_cell.length_c   1.000
_cell.angle_alpha   90.00
_cell.angle_beta   90.00
_cell.angle_gamma   90.00
#
_symmetry.space_group_name_H-M   'P 1'
#
loop_
_entity.id
_entity.type
_entity.pdbx_description
1 polymer ?
#
loop_
_entity_poly.entity_id
_entity_poly.type
_entity_poly.pdbx_seq_one_letter_code
_entity_poly.pdbx_strand_id
1 'polypeptide(L)'
;MADTLDELVELQRAADKAQDRAGELRAAFGPPAVEPWTEGQRSTYETAWRAWRDLDRDIKDAITRYAKRETLDRATVERTVRARVEGRPDEASDDG
;
A
#
# COMPACT_ATOMS: atom_id res chain seq x y z
N MET A 1 -13.27 -6.46 -5.31
CA MET A 1 -12.20 -6.21 -6.29
C MET A 1 -12.22 -4.73 -6.61
N ALA A 2 -11.09 -4.15 -6.98
CA ALA A 2 -11.08 -2.83 -7.59
C ALA A 2 -11.18 -3.00 -9.10
N ASP A 3 -12.23 -2.44 -9.66
CA ASP A 3 -12.58 -2.45 -11.07
C ASP A 3 -12.33 -1.08 -11.71
N THR A 4 -12.07 -0.05 -10.93
CA THR A 4 -11.71 1.29 -11.42
C THR A 4 -10.35 1.75 -10.89
N LEU A 5 -9.79 2.76 -11.56
CA LEU A 5 -8.54 3.39 -11.12
C LEU A 5 -8.71 4.11 -9.77
N ASP A 6 -9.88 4.69 -9.49
CA ASP A 6 -10.17 5.32 -8.20
C ASP A 6 -10.22 4.30 -7.07
N GLU A 7 -10.78 3.11 -7.29
CA GLU A 7 -10.75 2.03 -6.30
C GLU A 7 -9.32 1.50 -6.06
N LEU A 8 -8.46 1.48 -7.08
CA LEU A 8 -7.03 1.17 -6.89
C LEU A 8 -6.34 2.23 -6.03
N VAL A 9 -6.68 3.51 -6.22
CA VAL A 9 -6.17 4.61 -5.39
C VAL A 9 -6.63 4.45 -3.95
N GLU A 10 -7.90 4.17 -3.71
CA GLU A 10 -8.42 3.98 -2.34
C GLU A 10 -7.81 2.74 -1.65
N LEU A 11 -7.64 1.64 -2.37
CA LEU A 11 -6.92 0.47 -1.86
C LEU A 11 -5.46 0.79 -1.53
N GLN A 12 -4.78 1.56 -2.38
CA GLN A 12 -3.41 1.99 -2.11
C GLN A 12 -3.34 2.90 -0.88
N ARG A 13 -4.27 3.86 -0.73
CA ARG A 13 -4.37 4.71 0.48
C ARG A 13 -4.61 3.87 1.74
N ALA A 14 -5.44 2.82 1.65
CA ALA A 14 -5.67 1.91 2.76
C ALA A 14 -4.40 1.11 3.13
N ALA A 15 -3.66 0.62 2.13
CA ALA A 15 -2.39 -0.06 2.32
C ALA A 15 -1.35 0.88 2.98
N ASP A 16 -1.24 2.12 2.48
CA ASP A 16 -0.30 3.12 3.02
C ASP A 16 -0.64 3.44 4.49
N LYS A 17 -1.92 3.66 4.83
CA LYS A 17 -2.37 3.86 6.23
C LYS A 17 -2.04 2.68 7.13
N ALA A 18 -2.23 1.44 6.64
CA ALA A 18 -1.91 0.25 7.42
C ALA A 18 -0.39 0.09 7.63
N GLN A 19 0.40 0.43 6.63
CA GLN A 19 1.86 0.47 6.72
C GLN A 19 2.32 1.51 7.76
N ASP A 20 1.78 2.72 7.69
CA ASP A 20 2.09 3.81 8.62
C ASP A 20 1.76 3.38 10.05
N ARG A 21 0.60 2.74 10.26
CA ARG A 21 0.22 2.23 11.57
C ARG A 21 1.20 1.18 12.11
N ALA A 22 1.67 0.26 11.27
CA ALA A 22 2.68 -0.72 11.66
C ALA A 22 4.02 -0.02 12.00
N GLY A 23 4.39 1.02 11.24
CA GLY A 23 5.55 1.86 11.49
C GLY A 23 5.46 2.62 12.82
N GLU A 24 4.33 3.25 13.11
CA GLU A 24 4.04 3.93 14.38
C GLU A 24 4.15 2.99 15.57
N LEU A 25 3.57 1.79 15.48
CA LEU A 25 3.67 0.78 16.54
C LEU A 25 5.12 0.39 16.79
N ARG A 26 5.90 0.16 15.72
CA ARG A 26 7.32 -0.16 15.84
C ARG A 26 8.12 0.99 16.46
N ALA A 27 7.80 2.23 16.11
CA ALA A 27 8.43 3.42 16.70
C ALA A 27 8.06 3.57 18.19
N ALA A 28 6.80 3.34 18.54
CA ALA A 28 6.28 3.47 19.91
C ALA A 28 6.80 2.37 20.85
N PHE A 29 6.96 1.14 20.36
CA PHE A 29 7.48 0.03 21.16
C PHE A 29 9.01 0.03 21.28
N GLY A 30 9.70 0.86 20.49
CA GLY A 30 11.14 0.96 20.50
C GLY A 30 11.85 -0.24 19.86
N PRO A 31 13.20 -0.18 19.71
CA PRO A 31 13.96 -1.26 19.13
C PRO A 31 13.94 -2.50 20.05
N PRO A 32 13.46 -3.66 19.57
CA PRO A 32 13.38 -4.88 20.39
C PRO A 32 14.74 -5.42 20.85
N ALA A 33 15.84 -4.94 20.24
CA ALA A 33 17.21 -5.23 20.66
C ALA A 33 17.64 -4.49 21.93
N VAL A 34 16.95 -3.40 22.30
CA VAL A 34 17.20 -2.64 23.53
C VAL A 34 16.27 -3.09 24.64
N GLU A 35 14.99 -3.25 24.34
CA GLU A 35 14.00 -3.78 25.28
C GLU A 35 13.07 -4.76 24.56
N PRO A 36 13.03 -6.04 24.97
CA PRO A 36 12.18 -7.02 24.31
C PRO A 36 10.71 -6.64 24.47
N TRP A 37 9.98 -6.64 23.37
CA TRP A 37 8.55 -6.35 23.39
C TRP A 37 7.78 -7.39 24.20
N THR A 38 6.78 -6.93 24.94
CA THR A 38 5.78 -7.78 25.57
C THR A 38 5.00 -8.57 24.52
N GLU A 39 4.39 -9.68 24.93
CA GLU A 39 3.56 -10.51 24.05
C GLU A 39 2.40 -9.69 23.42
N GLY A 40 1.78 -8.81 24.21
CA GLY A 40 0.71 -7.93 23.74
C GLY A 40 1.18 -6.92 22.68
N GLN A 41 2.36 -6.31 22.87
CA GLN A 41 2.96 -5.40 21.88
C GLN A 41 3.30 -6.14 20.58
N ARG A 42 3.92 -7.33 20.70
CA ARG A 42 4.23 -8.17 19.53
C ARG A 42 2.97 -8.54 18.77
N SER A 43 1.94 -9.05 19.44
CA SER A 43 0.66 -9.43 18.83
C SER A 43 -0.03 -8.24 18.15
N THR A 44 0.01 -7.05 18.77
CA THR A 44 -0.55 -5.82 18.20
C THR A 44 0.17 -5.42 16.91
N TYR A 45 1.51 -5.43 16.93
CA TYR A 45 2.31 -5.14 15.74
C TYR A 45 2.08 -6.17 14.63
N GLU A 46 2.10 -7.47 14.96
CA GLU A 46 1.88 -8.54 13.97
C GLU A 46 0.50 -8.44 13.32
N THR A 47 -0.53 -8.05 14.06
CA THR A 47 -1.88 -7.83 13.52
C THR A 47 -1.88 -6.68 12.52
N ALA A 48 -1.29 -5.53 12.87
CA ALA A 48 -1.18 -4.40 11.96
C ALA A 48 -0.35 -4.75 10.71
N TRP A 49 0.76 -5.47 10.89
CA TRP A 49 1.62 -5.91 9.81
C TRP A 49 0.92 -6.90 8.86
N ARG A 50 0.14 -7.84 9.39
CA ARG A 50 -0.66 -8.77 8.58
C ARG A 50 -1.74 -8.04 7.78
N ALA A 51 -2.45 -7.10 8.42
CA ALA A 51 -3.46 -6.29 7.74
C ALA A 51 -2.86 -5.50 6.57
N TRP A 52 -1.69 -4.89 6.77
CA TRP A 52 -0.94 -4.24 5.69
C TRP A 52 -0.55 -5.22 4.58
N ARG A 53 -0.03 -6.40 4.92
CA ARG A 53 0.37 -7.42 3.93
C ARG A 53 -0.79 -7.93 3.09
N ASP A 54 -1.96 -8.10 3.69
CA ASP A 54 -3.16 -8.51 2.97
C ASP A 54 -3.59 -7.43 1.98
N LEU A 55 -3.60 -6.16 2.40
CA LEU A 55 -3.89 -5.02 1.51
C LEU A 55 -2.85 -4.86 0.39
N ASP A 56 -1.55 -5.02 0.69
CA ASP A 56 -0.46 -4.98 -0.30
C ASP A 56 -0.59 -6.09 -1.36
N ARG A 57 -1.03 -7.29 -0.96
CA ARG A 57 -1.36 -8.35 -1.92
C ARG A 57 -2.57 -7.98 -2.77
N ASP A 58 -3.65 -7.52 -2.12
CA ASP A 58 -4.90 -7.22 -2.80
C ASP A 58 -4.74 -6.11 -3.84
N ILE A 59 -3.95 -5.07 -3.55
CA ILE A 59 -3.65 -4.00 -4.52
C ILE A 59 -2.80 -4.51 -5.68
N LYS A 60 -1.78 -5.35 -5.44
CA LYS A 60 -0.95 -5.94 -6.52
C LYS A 60 -1.77 -6.81 -7.46
N ASP A 61 -2.68 -7.61 -6.90
CA ASP A 61 -3.60 -8.44 -7.68
C ASP A 61 -4.60 -7.59 -8.45
N ALA A 62 -5.14 -6.53 -7.83
CA ALA A 62 -6.07 -5.62 -8.49
C ALA A 62 -5.42 -4.83 -9.63
N ILE A 63 -4.21 -4.28 -9.44
CA ILE A 63 -3.44 -3.62 -10.48
C ILE A 63 -3.16 -4.58 -11.64
N THR A 64 -2.74 -5.82 -11.33
CA THR A 64 -2.47 -6.82 -12.38
C THR A 64 -3.72 -7.14 -13.21
N ARG A 65 -4.89 -7.24 -12.57
CA ARG A 65 -6.17 -7.45 -13.28
C ARG A 65 -6.57 -6.22 -14.10
N TYR A 66 -6.48 -5.03 -13.52
CA TYR A 66 -6.79 -3.77 -14.19
C TYR A 66 -5.92 -3.57 -15.43
N ALA A 67 -4.60 -3.71 -15.29
CA ALA A 67 -3.65 -3.56 -16.39
C ALA A 67 -3.96 -4.51 -17.55
N LYS A 68 -4.26 -5.78 -17.25
CA LYS A 68 -4.66 -6.77 -18.28
C LYS A 68 -5.95 -6.37 -19.00
N ARG A 69 -6.96 -5.87 -18.27
CA ARG A 69 -8.25 -5.48 -18.86
C ARG A 69 -8.10 -4.25 -19.74
N GLU A 70 -7.35 -3.25 -19.30
CA GLU A 70 -7.13 -2.00 -20.05
C GLU A 70 -6.02 -2.13 -21.12
N THR A 71 -5.40 -3.32 -21.27
CA THR A 71 -4.24 -3.55 -22.16
C THR A 71 -3.09 -2.56 -21.88
N LEU A 72 -2.87 -2.24 -20.60
CA LEU A 72 -1.79 -1.39 -20.11
C LEU A 72 -0.66 -2.22 -19.51
N ASP A 73 0.53 -1.64 -19.44
CA ASP A 73 1.60 -2.20 -18.64
C ASP A 73 1.32 -2.01 -17.13
N ARG A 74 1.68 -3.01 -16.33
CA ARG A 74 1.49 -2.99 -14.88
C ARG A 74 2.20 -1.80 -14.23
N ALA A 75 3.43 -1.48 -14.64
CA ALA A 75 4.20 -0.39 -14.06
C ALA A 75 3.61 0.98 -14.41
N THR A 76 2.95 1.12 -15.57
CA THR A 76 2.19 2.33 -15.89
C THR A 76 1.02 2.52 -14.93
N VAL A 77 0.24 1.48 -14.67
CA VAL A 77 -0.88 1.55 -13.70
C VAL A 77 -0.36 1.84 -12.29
N GLU A 78 0.72 1.19 -11.84
CA GLU A 78 1.34 1.46 -10.54
C GLU A 78 1.77 2.93 -10.40
N ARG A 79 2.41 3.51 -11.43
CA ARG A 79 2.79 4.93 -11.45
C ARG A 79 1.59 5.85 -11.39
N THR A 80 0.54 5.58 -12.17
CA THR A 80 -0.68 6.41 -12.16
C THR A 80 -1.39 6.35 -10.81
N VAL A 81 -1.54 5.16 -10.22
CA VAL A 81 -2.11 5.00 -8.86
C VAL A 81 -1.28 5.81 -7.86
N ARG A 82 0.06 5.68 -7.90
CA ARG A 82 0.96 6.41 -7.01
C ARG A 82 0.84 7.93 -7.16
N ALA A 83 0.83 8.44 -8.39
CA ALA A 83 0.68 9.86 -8.67
C ALA A 83 -0.62 10.42 -8.07
N ARG A 84 -1.74 9.69 -8.22
CA ARG A 84 -3.03 10.10 -7.66
C ARG A 84 -3.11 10.01 -6.15
N VAL A 85 -2.46 9.03 -5.54
CA VAL A 85 -2.33 8.96 -4.07
C VAL A 85 -1.62 10.21 -3.55
N GLU A 86 -0.52 10.60 -4.20
CA GLU A 86 0.31 11.75 -3.85
C GLU A 86 -0.30 13.11 -4.24
N GLY A 87 -1.41 13.12 -4.97
CA GLY A 87 -2.03 14.34 -5.48
C GLY A 87 -1.21 15.03 -6.57
N ARG A 88 -0.30 14.31 -7.25
CA ARG A 88 0.39 14.82 -8.44
C ARG A 88 -0.59 14.78 -9.63
N PRO A 89 -0.65 15.85 -10.44
CA PRO A 89 -1.41 15.80 -11.69
C PRO A 89 -0.83 14.70 -12.60
N ASP A 90 -1.69 14.01 -13.35
CA ASP A 90 -1.33 12.98 -14.34
C ASP A 90 -0.49 13.63 -15.46
N GLU A 91 0.81 13.83 -15.26
CA GLU A 91 1.78 14.19 -16.30
C GLU A 91 2.12 12.93 -17.11
N ALA A 92 1.10 12.35 -17.73
CA ALA A 92 1.23 11.32 -18.76
C ALA A 92 1.11 11.99 -20.13
N SER A 93 2.02 12.93 -20.41
CA SER A 93 2.25 13.53 -21.74
C SER A 93 3.61 14.21 -21.73
N ASP A 94 4.68 13.43 -21.62
CA ASP A 94 6.01 13.86 -22.07
C ASP A 94 6.47 12.81 -23.09
N ASP A 95 6.02 13.01 -24.32
CA ASP A 95 6.62 12.42 -25.52
C ASP A 95 7.54 13.51 -26.09
N GLY A 96 8.85 13.28 -26.00
CA GLY A 96 9.92 14.15 -26.47
C GLY A 96 11.12 13.33 -26.92
#